data_AF-A0A183TB88-F1
#
_entry.id   AF-A0A183TB88-F1
#
_cell.length_a   1.000
_cell.length_b   1.000
_cell.length_c   1.000
_cell.angle_alpha   90.00
_cell.angle_beta   90.00
_cell.angle_gamma   90.00
#
_symmetry.space_group_name_H-M   'P 1'
#
loop_
_entity.id
_entity.type
_entity.pdbx_description
1 polymer ?
#
loop_
_entity_poly.entity_id
_entity_poly.type
_entity_poly.pdbx_seq_one_letter_code
_entity_poly.pdbx_strand_id
1 'polypeptide(L)'
;MTSAKQDSATYNMTCLLREWDRSPKEKRRQLLQDFIDQHWNRSGPELELELAQMASLFLARICVWVKLTHHFLTEFLQNGGVLCLQELCVFDDAKEIDRYWALKVLSCVANGGTRYKETICECYGIRAVAECMAKSHSVKTQEAARDVLELLAEGNPRFRDQVYKGLIAVLPCDSAKAQQLALQSIRILQARFILSYPLA
;
A
#
# COMPACT_ATOMS: atom_id res chain seq x y z
N MET A 1 -17.50 -5.58 -30.53
CA MET A 1 -16.12 -6.12 -30.43
C MET A 1 -15.48 -5.97 -29.05
N THR A 2 -16.06 -5.16 -28.14
CA THR A 2 -15.61 -4.97 -26.74
C THR A 2 -15.93 -6.17 -25.83
N SER A 3 -17.07 -6.85 -26.01
CA SER A 3 -17.49 -8.00 -25.16
C SER A 3 -16.49 -9.17 -25.20
N ALA A 4 -16.08 -9.62 -26.39
CA ALA A 4 -15.23 -10.81 -26.51
C ALA A 4 -13.82 -10.66 -25.88
N LYS A 5 -13.26 -9.44 -25.89
CA LYS A 5 -12.00 -9.14 -25.20
C LYS A 5 -12.18 -9.15 -23.67
N GLN A 6 -13.30 -8.61 -23.19
CA GLN A 6 -13.67 -8.62 -21.77
C GLN A 6 -13.86 -10.06 -21.26
N ASP A 7 -14.52 -10.91 -22.05
CA ASP A 7 -14.79 -12.31 -21.71
C ASP A 7 -13.48 -13.13 -21.64
N SER A 8 -12.55 -12.88 -22.57
CA SER A 8 -11.22 -13.51 -22.55
C SER A 8 -10.37 -13.04 -21.36
N ALA A 9 -10.37 -11.75 -21.04
CA ALA A 9 -9.65 -11.22 -19.88
C ALA A 9 -10.21 -11.78 -18.56
N THR A 10 -11.53 -11.90 -18.45
CA THR A 10 -12.21 -12.51 -17.29
C THR A 10 -11.81 -13.98 -17.12
N TYR A 11 -11.76 -14.73 -18.22
CA TYR A 11 -11.32 -16.12 -18.21
C TYR A 11 -9.85 -16.25 -17.77
N ASN A 12 -8.95 -15.47 -18.37
CA ASN A 12 -7.52 -15.47 -18.04
C ASN A 12 -7.29 -15.16 -16.56
N MET A 13 -8.01 -14.16 -16.05
CA MET A 13 -7.89 -13.77 -14.66
C MET A 13 -8.45 -14.82 -13.71
N THR A 14 -9.58 -15.44 -14.04
CA THR A 14 -10.13 -16.55 -13.25
C THR A 14 -9.17 -17.74 -13.21
N CYS A 15 -8.47 -18.02 -14.32
CA CYS A 15 -7.40 -19.02 -14.37
C CYS A 15 -6.21 -18.62 -13.50
N LEU A 16 -5.73 -17.37 -13.58
CA LEU A 16 -4.65 -16.85 -12.75
C LEU A 16 -4.98 -16.96 -11.25
N LEU A 17 -6.19 -16.59 -10.86
CA LEU A 17 -6.64 -16.69 -9.46
C LEU A 17 -6.66 -18.15 -8.97
N ARG A 18 -7.18 -19.07 -9.79
CA ARG A 18 -7.18 -20.51 -9.45
C ARG A 18 -5.78 -21.08 -9.41
N GLU A 19 -4.91 -20.67 -10.32
CA GLU A 19 -3.52 -21.08 -10.36
C GLU A 19 -2.79 -20.56 -9.12
N TRP A 20 -2.98 -19.29 -8.75
CA TRP A 20 -2.46 -18.70 -7.52
C TRP A 20 -2.89 -19.50 -6.29
N ASP A 21 -4.19 -19.78 -6.16
CA ASP A 21 -4.74 -20.47 -4.99
C ASP A 21 -4.18 -21.90 -4.84
N ARG A 22 -3.92 -22.60 -5.95
CA ARG A 22 -3.38 -23.98 -5.98
C ARG A 22 -1.86 -24.07 -6.03
N SER A 23 -1.18 -22.96 -6.29
CA SER A 23 0.26 -22.95 -6.54
C SER A 23 1.09 -23.13 -5.28
N PRO A 24 2.19 -23.90 -5.35
CA PRO A 24 3.20 -23.90 -4.30
C PRO A 24 3.93 -22.54 -4.28
N LYS A 25 4.63 -22.29 -3.18
CA LYS A 25 5.35 -21.06 -2.88
C LYS A 25 6.16 -20.49 -4.05
N GLU A 26 7.00 -21.30 -4.68
CA GLU A 26 7.89 -20.84 -5.77
C GLU A 26 7.11 -20.42 -7.02
N LYS A 27 5.95 -21.04 -7.28
CA LYS A 27 5.10 -20.66 -8.40
C LYS A 27 4.34 -19.36 -8.11
N ARG A 28 3.84 -19.15 -6.88
CA ARG A 28 3.24 -17.85 -6.48
C ARG A 28 4.22 -16.70 -6.61
N ARG A 29 5.49 -16.93 -6.30
CA ARG A 29 6.56 -15.94 -6.53
C ARG A 29 6.68 -15.56 -7.99
N GLN A 30 6.74 -16.57 -8.86
CA GLN A 30 6.86 -16.32 -10.29
C GLN A 30 5.63 -15.55 -10.80
N LEU A 31 4.42 -15.94 -10.39
CA LEU A 31 3.20 -15.22 -10.73
C LEU A 31 3.20 -13.77 -10.22
N LEU A 32 3.74 -13.52 -9.02
CA LEU A 32 3.89 -12.17 -8.50
C LEU A 32 4.94 -11.38 -9.30
N GLN A 33 6.08 -11.98 -9.62
CA GLN A 33 7.13 -11.35 -10.41
C GLN A 33 6.59 -10.97 -11.80
N ASP A 34 5.96 -11.92 -12.48
CA ASP A 34 5.35 -11.71 -13.79
C ASP A 34 4.29 -10.60 -13.74
N PHE A 35 3.48 -10.56 -12.68
CA PHE A 35 2.50 -9.50 -12.46
C PHE A 35 3.16 -8.13 -12.29
N ILE A 36 4.21 -8.04 -11.47
CA ILE A 36 4.91 -6.77 -11.26
C ILE A 36 5.60 -6.35 -12.56
N ASP A 37 6.32 -7.23 -13.24
CA ASP A 37 7.01 -6.91 -14.50
C ASP A 37 6.03 -6.44 -15.59
N GLN A 38 4.81 -6.99 -15.63
CA GLN A 38 3.78 -6.61 -16.59
C GLN A 38 3.05 -5.31 -16.24
N HIS A 39 2.97 -4.98 -14.95
CA HIS A 39 2.06 -3.94 -14.46
C HIS A 39 2.70 -2.86 -13.59
N TRP A 40 4.02 -2.85 -13.41
CA TRP A 40 4.69 -1.91 -12.50
C TRP A 40 4.43 -0.45 -12.85
N ASN A 41 4.26 -0.10 -14.13
CA ASN A 41 4.03 1.27 -14.61
C ASN A 41 2.58 1.55 -15.03
N ARG A 42 1.64 0.66 -14.68
CA ARG A 42 0.25 0.75 -15.10
C ARG A 42 -0.59 1.51 -14.09
N SER A 43 -1.58 2.25 -14.60
CA SER A 43 -2.57 2.88 -13.75
C SER A 43 -3.57 1.89 -13.13
N GLY A 44 -4.22 2.26 -12.03
CA GLY A 44 -5.31 1.46 -11.45
C GLY A 44 -6.44 1.12 -12.45
N PRO A 45 -6.95 2.06 -13.26
CA PRO A 45 -7.94 1.76 -14.30
C PRO A 45 -7.39 0.91 -15.44
N GLU A 46 -6.14 1.11 -15.86
CA GLU A 46 -5.51 0.23 -16.87
C GLU A 46 -5.36 -1.19 -16.33
N LEU A 47 -4.94 -1.33 -15.07
CA LEU A 47 -4.80 -2.60 -14.39
C LEU A 47 -6.15 -3.30 -14.27
N GLU A 48 -7.20 -2.59 -13.87
CA GLU A 48 -8.55 -3.13 -13.82
C GLU A 48 -9.11 -3.44 -15.21
N LEU A 49 -8.80 -2.63 -16.22
CA LEU A 49 -9.23 -2.88 -17.59
C LEU A 49 -8.59 -4.17 -18.15
N GLU A 50 -7.28 -4.34 -17.94
CA GLU A 50 -6.55 -5.53 -18.38
C GLU A 50 -6.94 -6.78 -17.59
N LEU A 51 -7.24 -6.63 -16.30
CA LEU A 51 -7.61 -7.72 -15.40
C LEU A 51 -9.13 -7.88 -15.23
N ALA A 52 -9.90 -7.37 -16.19
CA ALA A 52 -11.36 -7.52 -16.24
C ALA A 52 -12.10 -7.15 -14.93
N GLN A 53 -11.67 -6.06 -14.29
CA GLN A 53 -12.20 -5.52 -13.02
C GLN A 53 -11.92 -6.42 -11.80
N MET A 54 -10.88 -7.26 -11.87
CA MET A 54 -10.52 -8.22 -10.83
C MET A 54 -9.13 -7.94 -10.22
N ALA A 55 -8.51 -6.80 -10.49
CA ALA A 55 -7.19 -6.45 -9.94
C ALA A 55 -7.21 -6.48 -8.40
N SER A 56 -8.26 -5.89 -7.82
CA SER A 56 -8.50 -5.88 -6.38
C SER A 56 -8.60 -7.29 -5.76
N LEU A 57 -9.11 -8.28 -6.49
CA LEU A 57 -9.19 -9.68 -6.04
C LEU A 57 -7.81 -10.36 -5.97
N PHE A 58 -6.90 -9.99 -6.86
CA PHE A 58 -5.54 -10.51 -6.84
C PHE A 58 -4.69 -9.80 -5.80
N LEU A 59 -4.81 -8.48 -5.68
CA LEU A 59 -4.19 -7.70 -4.61
C LEU A 59 -4.62 -8.19 -3.22
N ALA A 60 -5.89 -8.56 -3.04
CA ALA A 60 -6.36 -9.18 -1.80
C ALA A 60 -5.67 -10.54 -1.50
N ARG A 61 -5.42 -11.36 -2.52
CA ARG A 61 -4.70 -12.64 -2.37
C ARG A 61 -3.22 -12.43 -2.07
N ILE A 62 -2.58 -11.44 -2.69
CA ILE A 62 -1.22 -11.02 -2.34
C ILE A 62 -1.18 -10.54 -0.89
N CYS A 63 -2.15 -9.73 -0.46
CA CYS A 63 -2.25 -9.25 0.93
C CYS A 63 -2.31 -10.42 1.93
N VAL A 64 -3.15 -11.43 1.66
CA VAL A 64 -3.22 -12.63 2.50
C VAL A 64 -1.92 -13.42 2.45
N TRP A 65 -1.34 -13.62 1.27
CA TRP A 65 -0.10 -14.38 1.12
C TRP A 65 1.09 -13.73 1.85
N VAL A 66 1.23 -12.42 1.75
CA VAL A 66 2.25 -11.63 2.44
C VAL A 66 2.09 -11.70 3.96
N LYS A 67 0.85 -11.73 4.48
CA LYS A 67 0.59 -11.88 5.92
C LYS A 67 1.03 -13.22 6.50
N LEU A 68 1.15 -14.27 5.68
CA LEU A 68 1.29 -15.64 6.18
C LEU A 68 2.73 -16.04 6.53
N THR A 69 3.80 -15.39 6.01
CA THR A 69 5.19 -15.64 6.48
C THR A 69 6.17 -14.48 6.26
N HIS A 70 7.18 -14.37 7.12
CA HIS A 70 8.29 -13.41 6.99
C HIS A 70 9.13 -13.58 5.72
N HIS A 71 9.21 -14.78 5.17
CA HIS A 71 10.02 -15.05 3.98
C HIS A 71 9.42 -14.42 2.73
N PHE A 72 8.08 -14.41 2.62
CA PHE A 72 7.36 -13.78 1.51
C PHE A 72 7.50 -12.26 1.49
N LEU A 73 7.65 -11.63 2.66
CA LEU A 73 7.87 -10.19 2.79
C LEU A 73 9.18 -9.76 2.14
N THR A 74 10.27 -10.52 2.36
CA THR A 74 11.57 -10.19 1.77
C THR A 74 11.53 -10.27 0.25
N GLU A 75 10.86 -11.28 -0.28
CA GLU A 75 10.79 -11.53 -1.73
C GLU A 75 9.90 -10.50 -2.42
N PHE A 76 8.76 -10.15 -1.82
CA PHE A 76 7.90 -9.06 -2.28
C PHE A 76 8.68 -7.73 -2.40
N LEU A 77 9.55 -7.43 -1.43
CA LEU A 77 10.38 -6.23 -1.45
C LEU A 77 11.45 -6.27 -2.54
N GLN A 78 12.15 -7.40 -2.69
CA GLN A 78 13.20 -7.57 -3.72
C GLN A 78 12.67 -7.36 -5.13
N ASN A 79 11.40 -7.70 -5.36
CA ASN A 79 10.75 -7.61 -6.65
C ASN A 79 10.08 -6.25 -6.91
N GLY A 80 10.38 -5.22 -6.11
CA GLY A 80 9.84 -3.86 -6.33
C GLY A 80 8.39 -3.67 -5.89
N GLY A 81 7.82 -4.60 -5.12
CA GLY A 81 6.42 -4.56 -4.71
C GLY A 81 6.04 -3.29 -3.95
N VAL A 82 6.94 -2.71 -3.15
CA VAL A 82 6.69 -1.43 -2.46
C VAL A 82 6.54 -0.27 -3.43
N LEU A 83 7.36 -0.19 -4.49
CA LEU A 83 7.28 0.89 -5.48
C LEU A 83 5.96 0.82 -6.26
N CYS A 84 5.57 -0.38 -6.71
CA CYS A 84 4.30 -0.61 -7.39
C CYS A 84 3.10 -0.16 -6.52
N LEU A 85 3.10 -0.50 -5.22
CA LEU A 85 2.04 -0.07 -4.31
C LEU A 85 2.02 1.43 -4.07
N GLN A 86 3.18 2.08 -4.03
CA GLN A 86 3.27 3.53 -3.86
C GLN A 86 2.74 4.27 -5.08
N GLU A 87 3.10 3.83 -6.29
CA GLU A 87 2.58 4.38 -7.54
C GLU A 87 1.05 4.28 -7.57
N LEU A 88 0.51 3.11 -7.22
CA LEU A 88 -0.94 2.91 -7.14
C LEU A 88 -1.62 3.83 -6.10
N CYS A 89 -0.93 4.21 -5.02
CA CYS A 89 -1.45 5.13 -4.01
C CYS A 89 -1.62 6.57 -4.56
N VAL A 90 -0.70 7.04 -5.40
CA VAL A 90 -0.67 8.45 -5.84
C VAL A 90 -1.11 8.67 -7.29
N PHE A 91 -1.35 7.59 -8.04
CA PHE A 91 -1.81 7.70 -9.42
C PHE A 91 -3.19 8.36 -9.48
N ASP A 92 -3.33 9.45 -10.25
CA ASP A 92 -4.51 10.33 -10.18
C ASP A 92 -5.83 9.61 -10.58
N ASP A 93 -5.80 8.72 -11.59
CA ASP A 93 -7.01 7.99 -11.99
C ASP A 93 -7.24 6.66 -11.24
N ALA A 94 -6.39 6.30 -10.27
CA ALA A 94 -6.56 5.06 -9.51
C ALA A 94 -7.91 5.05 -8.77
N LYS A 95 -8.61 3.91 -8.78
CA LYS A 95 -9.85 3.79 -8.00
C LYS A 95 -9.53 3.82 -6.51
N GLU A 96 -10.45 4.36 -5.73
CA GLU A 96 -10.33 4.42 -4.27
C GLU A 96 -10.15 3.04 -3.62
N ILE A 97 -10.76 1.99 -4.19
CA ILE A 97 -10.62 0.63 -3.66
C ILE A 97 -9.21 0.06 -3.84
N ASP A 98 -8.53 0.42 -4.93
CA ASP A 98 -7.19 -0.07 -5.24
C ASP A 98 -6.16 0.64 -4.35
N ARG A 99 -6.30 1.96 -4.18
CA ARG A 99 -5.54 2.74 -3.20
C ARG A 99 -5.68 2.16 -1.79
N TYR A 100 -6.92 1.85 -1.38
CA TYR A 100 -7.19 1.24 -0.09
C TYR A 100 -6.45 -0.10 0.10
N TRP A 101 -6.51 -1.00 -0.89
CA TRP A 101 -5.82 -2.29 -0.79
C TRP A 101 -4.31 -2.14 -0.83
N ALA A 102 -3.78 -1.21 -1.62
CA ALA A 102 -2.35 -0.91 -1.63
C ALA A 102 -1.85 -0.49 -0.25
N LEU A 103 -2.57 0.41 0.40
CA LEU A 103 -2.30 0.84 1.79
C LEU A 103 -2.40 -0.33 2.79
N LYS A 104 -3.37 -1.23 2.60
CA LYS A 104 -3.47 -2.43 3.45
C LYS A 104 -2.31 -3.39 3.24
N VAL A 105 -1.80 -3.58 2.02
CA VAL A 105 -0.59 -4.38 1.79
C VAL A 105 0.63 -3.70 2.42
N LEU A 106 0.79 -2.38 2.25
CA LEU A 106 1.86 -1.61 2.92
C LEU A 106 1.81 -1.74 4.45
N SER A 107 0.61 -1.74 5.05
CA SER A 107 0.44 -1.99 6.49
C SER A 107 0.92 -3.38 6.89
N CYS A 108 0.68 -4.40 6.06
CA CYS A 108 1.16 -5.76 6.32
C CYS A 108 2.68 -5.83 6.26
N VAL A 109 3.28 -5.15 5.29
CA VAL A 109 4.73 -5.06 5.15
C VAL A 109 5.34 -4.35 6.35
N ALA A 110 4.80 -3.21 6.76
CA ALA A 110 5.25 -2.46 7.93
C ALA A 110 5.14 -3.28 9.24
N ASN A 111 4.10 -4.10 9.38
CA ASN A 111 3.93 -4.98 10.55
C ASN A 111 4.90 -6.16 10.59
N GLY A 112 5.60 -6.47 9.50
CA GLY A 112 6.61 -7.53 9.49
C GLY A 112 7.88 -7.21 10.30
N GLY A 113 8.05 -5.97 10.76
CA GLY A 113 9.17 -5.54 11.60
C GLY A 113 9.86 -4.26 11.12
N THR A 114 10.71 -3.68 11.98
CA THR A 114 11.34 -2.37 11.74
C THR A 114 12.10 -2.29 10.43
N ARG A 115 12.85 -3.34 10.04
CA ARG A 115 13.57 -3.38 8.75
C ARG A 115 12.67 -3.12 7.55
N TYR A 116 11.45 -3.68 7.55
CA TYR A 116 10.52 -3.47 6.45
C TYR A 116 9.87 -2.08 6.48
N LYS A 117 9.62 -1.53 7.68
CA LYS A 117 9.22 -0.12 7.83
C LYS A 117 10.26 0.81 7.23
N GLU A 118 11.54 0.57 7.54
CA GLU A 118 12.66 1.35 6.99
C GLU A 118 12.72 1.25 5.47
N THR A 119 12.59 0.04 4.89
CA THR A 119 12.53 -0.11 3.42
C THR A 119 11.39 0.68 2.79
N ILE A 120 10.19 0.65 3.37
CA ILE A 120 9.06 1.47 2.87
C ILE A 120 9.42 2.96 2.90
N CYS A 121 10.03 3.44 3.98
CA CYS A 121 10.42 4.83 4.13
C CYS A 121 11.54 5.25 3.16
N GLU A 122 12.57 4.42 2.98
CA GLU A 122 13.69 4.62 2.05
C GLU A 122 13.22 4.70 0.60
N CYS A 123 12.19 3.93 0.25
CA CYS A 123 11.52 4.01 -1.05
C CYS A 123 10.54 5.19 -1.16
N TYR A 124 10.64 6.25 -0.35
CA TYR A 124 9.72 7.40 -0.37
C TYR A 124 8.25 7.10 -0.01
N GLY A 125 7.98 5.98 0.67
CA GLY A 125 6.62 5.54 1.00
C GLY A 125 5.86 6.52 1.88
N ILE A 126 6.55 7.25 2.76
CA ILE A 126 5.93 8.29 3.59
C ILE A 126 5.27 9.36 2.72
N ARG A 127 5.98 9.84 1.68
CA ARG A 127 5.46 10.87 0.77
C ARG A 127 4.25 10.33 0.01
N ALA A 128 4.37 9.14 -0.57
CA ALA A 128 3.28 8.54 -1.35
C ALA A 128 2.01 8.31 -0.52
N VAL A 129 2.16 7.82 0.71
CA VAL A 129 1.03 7.57 1.62
C VAL A 129 0.41 8.89 2.09
N ALA A 130 1.21 9.90 2.45
CA ALA A 130 0.71 11.22 2.84
C ALA A 130 -0.02 11.93 1.68
N GLU A 131 0.50 11.84 0.46
CA GLU A 131 -0.15 12.37 -0.73
C GLU A 131 -1.48 11.65 -1.01
N CYS A 132 -1.51 10.32 -0.94
CA CYS A 132 -2.74 9.53 -1.06
C CYS A 132 -3.78 9.94 -0.01
N MET A 133 -3.36 10.17 1.22
CA MET A 133 -4.23 10.67 2.29
C MET A 133 -4.80 12.06 1.99
N ALA A 134 -3.97 12.96 1.46
CA ALA A 134 -4.37 14.33 1.15
C ALA A 134 -5.34 14.43 -0.05
N LYS A 135 -5.10 13.62 -1.09
CA LYS A 135 -5.86 13.65 -2.36
C LYS A 135 -7.10 12.75 -2.37
N SER A 136 -7.14 11.69 -1.57
CA SER A 136 -8.25 10.72 -1.61
C SER A 136 -9.57 11.37 -1.19
N HIS A 137 -10.66 10.98 -1.87
CA HIS A 137 -12.03 11.36 -1.52
C HIS A 137 -12.73 10.33 -0.62
N SER A 138 -12.08 9.18 -0.35
CA SER A 138 -12.63 8.10 0.47
C SER A 138 -12.10 8.18 1.89
N VAL A 139 -13.01 8.39 2.85
CA VAL A 139 -12.67 8.38 4.28
C VAL A 139 -11.96 7.08 4.68
N LYS A 140 -12.40 5.94 4.14
CA LYS A 140 -11.80 4.63 4.43
C LYS A 140 -10.36 4.53 3.93
N THR A 141 -10.06 5.13 2.77
CA THR A 141 -8.71 5.18 2.21
C THR A 141 -7.82 6.13 3.02
N GLN A 142 -8.33 7.30 3.38
CA GLN A 142 -7.63 8.27 4.25
C GLN A 142 -7.28 7.67 5.61
N GLU A 143 -8.20 6.93 6.24
CA GLU A 143 -7.96 6.23 7.50
C GLU A 143 -6.91 5.13 7.36
N ALA A 144 -6.95 4.35 6.26
CA ALA A 144 -5.91 3.37 5.99
C ALA A 144 -4.52 4.01 5.77
N ALA A 145 -4.47 5.19 5.12
CA ALA A 145 -3.22 5.91 4.91
C ALA A 145 -2.64 6.44 6.22
N ARG A 146 -3.50 7.00 7.08
CA ARG A 146 -3.15 7.39 8.44
C ARG A 146 -2.56 6.21 9.22
N ASP A 147 -3.22 5.05 9.21
CA ASP A 147 -2.76 3.85 9.92
C ASP A 147 -1.35 3.43 9.46
N VAL A 148 -1.07 3.49 8.14
CA VAL A 148 0.27 3.20 7.60
C VAL A 148 1.29 4.20 8.14
N LEU A 149 1.00 5.51 8.12
CA LEU A 149 1.93 6.53 8.63
C LEU A 149 2.24 6.32 10.12
N GLU A 150 1.23 6.05 10.95
CA GLU A 150 1.42 5.76 12.37
C GLU A 150 2.28 4.49 12.58
N LEU A 151 2.00 3.42 11.83
CA LEU A 151 2.81 2.20 11.85
C LEU A 151 4.26 2.45 11.47
N LEU A 152 4.52 3.30 10.46
CA LEU A 152 5.87 3.64 10.02
C LEU A 152 6.65 4.44 11.06
N ALA A 153 6.00 5.18 11.96
CA ALA A 153 6.65 5.91 13.05
C ALA A 153 6.81 5.06 14.33
N GLU A 154 5.90 4.13 14.59
CA GLU A 154 5.91 3.29 15.78
C GLU A 154 7.10 2.32 15.79
N GLY A 155 7.90 2.35 16.87
CA GLY A 155 9.10 1.50 16.99
C GLY A 155 10.18 1.76 15.92
N ASN A 156 10.10 2.89 15.20
CA ASN A 156 11.01 3.27 14.12
C ASN A 156 11.54 4.69 14.31
N PRO A 157 12.49 4.92 15.23
CA PRO A 157 13.01 6.25 15.54
C PRO A 157 13.72 6.90 14.35
N ARG A 158 14.34 6.11 13.46
CA ARG A 158 15.12 6.59 12.31
C ARG A 158 14.30 7.43 11.32
N PHE A 159 13.03 7.06 11.09
CA PHE A 159 12.16 7.74 10.12
C PHE A 159 11.03 8.54 10.75
N ARG A 160 10.96 8.58 12.08
CA ARG A 160 9.86 9.24 12.81
C ARG A 160 9.68 10.70 12.40
N ASP A 161 10.77 11.47 12.34
CA ASP A 161 10.72 12.89 11.96
C ASP A 161 10.24 13.08 10.52
N GLN A 162 10.57 12.15 9.63
CA GLN A 162 10.10 12.18 8.26
C GLN A 162 8.60 11.87 8.17
N VAL A 163 8.08 10.95 9.01
CA VAL A 163 6.64 10.72 9.12
C VAL A 163 5.92 11.96 9.63
N TYR A 164 6.46 12.66 10.64
CA TYR A 164 5.90 13.93 11.10
C TYR A 164 5.85 14.98 9.98
N LYS A 165 6.94 15.15 9.23
CA LYS A 165 6.97 16.06 8.07
C LYS A 165 5.92 15.66 7.03
N GLY A 166 5.74 14.36 6.79
CA GLY A 166 4.69 13.83 5.91
C GLY A 166 3.29 14.20 6.39
N LEU A 167 2.98 14.00 7.67
CA LEU A 167 1.68 14.38 8.26
C LEU A 167 1.44 15.89 8.22
N ILE A 168 2.47 16.71 8.50
CA ILE A 168 2.38 18.17 8.38
C ILE A 168 2.08 18.60 6.94
N ALA A 169 2.67 17.92 5.95
CA ALA A 169 2.43 18.19 4.53
C ALA A 169 0.99 17.87 4.08
N VAL A 170 0.21 17.11 4.87
CA VAL A 170 -1.23 16.88 4.62
C VAL A 170 -2.09 18.07 5.04
N LEU A 171 -1.65 18.87 6.02
CA LEU A 171 -2.44 19.96 6.59
C LEU A 171 -2.94 21.03 5.58
N PRO A 172 -2.18 21.43 4.54
CA PRO A 172 -2.68 22.39 3.55
C PRO A 172 -3.63 21.80 2.49
N CYS A 173 -4.09 20.55 2.59
CA CYS A 173 -5.04 19.97 1.62
C CYS A 173 -6.48 20.46 1.82
N ASP A 174 -7.36 20.25 0.83
CA ASP A 174 -8.77 20.69 0.88
C ASP A 174 -9.69 19.75 1.68
N SER A 175 -9.19 18.57 2.08
CA SER A 175 -9.97 17.56 2.80
C SER A 175 -9.91 17.79 4.32
N ALA A 176 -10.99 18.34 4.89
CA ALA A 176 -11.11 18.54 6.35
C ALA A 176 -10.92 17.24 7.15
N LYS A 177 -11.36 16.09 6.61
CA LYS A 177 -11.15 14.78 7.25
C LYS A 177 -9.68 14.37 7.21
N ALA A 178 -8.97 14.57 6.11
CA ALA A 178 -7.54 14.27 6.03
C ALA A 178 -6.74 15.18 6.98
N GLN A 179 -7.04 16.48 7.02
CA GLN A 179 -6.46 17.42 7.98
C GLN A 179 -6.69 16.96 9.44
N GLN A 180 -7.92 16.58 9.78
CA GLN A 180 -8.27 16.07 11.12
C GLN A 180 -7.46 14.82 11.47
N LEU A 181 -7.42 13.84 10.58
CA LEU A 181 -6.68 12.59 10.79
C LEU A 181 -5.19 12.86 10.98
N ALA A 182 -4.59 13.74 10.16
CA ALA A 182 -3.18 14.12 10.27
C ALA A 182 -2.87 14.77 11.62
N LEU A 183 -3.70 15.72 12.06
CA LEU A 183 -3.55 16.37 13.38
C LEU A 183 -3.70 15.37 14.53
N GLN A 184 -4.64 14.44 14.44
CA GLN A 184 -4.81 13.39 15.46
C GLN A 184 -3.56 12.52 15.57
N SER A 185 -3.01 12.07 14.45
CA SER A 185 -1.78 11.26 14.44
C SER A 185 -0.58 12.02 14.97
N ILE A 186 -0.41 13.29 14.59
CA ILE A 186 0.67 14.15 15.13
C ILE A 186 0.59 14.19 16.66
N ARG A 187 -0.61 14.43 17.21
CA ARG A 187 -0.81 14.47 18.68
C ARG A 187 -0.48 13.14 19.35
N ILE A 188 -0.94 12.02 18.78
CA ILE A 188 -0.68 10.67 19.32
C ILE A 188 0.81 10.37 19.33
N LEU A 189 1.50 10.62 18.22
CA LEU A 189 2.92 10.36 18.10
C LEU A 189 3.74 11.25 19.05
N GLN A 190 3.34 12.51 19.25
CA GLN A 190 4.02 13.44 20.16
C GLN A 190 3.87 13.03 21.62
N ALA A 191 2.67 12.63 22.03
CA ALA A 191 2.42 12.14 23.38
C ALA A 191 3.29 10.91 23.72
N ARG A 192 3.43 9.98 22.76
CA ARG A 192 4.30 8.81 22.93
C ARG A 192 5.78 9.18 23.04
N PHE A 193 6.23 10.24 22.37
CA PHE A 193 7.60 10.73 22.49
C PHE A 193 7.89 11.28 23.89
N ILE A 194 7.00 12.14 24.41
CA ILE A 194 7.13 12.73 25.75
C ILE A 194 7.17 11.63 26.83
N LEU A 195 6.35 10.58 26.68
CA LEU A 195 6.37 9.43 27.60
C LEU A 195 7.64 8.56 27.48
N SER A 196 8.30 8.54 26.32
CA SER A 196 9.52 7.76 26.10
C SER A 196 10.79 8.47 26.60
N TYR A 197 10.72 9.79 26.76
CA TYR A 197 11.81 10.63 27.28
C TYR A 197 11.22 11.72 28.19
N PRO A 198 10.91 11.41 29.46
CA PRO A 198 10.49 12.44 30.39
C PRO A 198 11.63 13.47 30.53
N LEU A 199 11.31 14.74 30.31
CA LEU A 199 12.22 15.84 30.63
C LEU A 199 12.51 15.75 32.13
N ALA A 200 13.77 15.52 32.48
CA ALA A 200 14.27 15.53 33.84
C ALA A 200 14.21 16.93 34.45
#